data_AF-S7Z330-F1
#
_entry.id   AF-S7Z330-F1
#
_cell.length_a   1.000
_cell.length_b   1.000
_cell.length_c   1.000
_cell.angle_alpha   90.00
_cell.angle_beta   90.00
_cell.angle_gamma   90.00
#
_symmetry.space_group_name_H-M   'P 1'
#
loop_
_entity.id
_entity.type
_entity.pdbx_description
1 polymer ?
#
loop_
_entity_poly.entity_id
_entity_poly.type
_entity_poly.pdbx_seq_one_letter_code
_entity_poly.pdbx_strand_id
1 'polypeptide(L)'
;MELLADDLLAGDIILLWRIQFGTFTTETRFPKYFEYTYGIDAPKHLKTLVEKGYTVIETAFDSLDHLNATMKKNILKSKGITGLSKMKAADLDQALHNHFSEEELASHFLIRGYKLTPKGEQILEQYQDIIDRHPKKNL
;
A
#
# COMPACT_ATOMS: atom_id res chain seq x y z
N MET A 1 -15.16 19.12 11.78
CA MET A 1 -15.53 17.85 11.14
C MET A 1 -16.20 16.98 12.19
N GLU A 2 -17.20 16.21 11.79
CA GLU A 2 -17.83 15.22 12.66
C GLU A 2 -16.88 14.05 12.88
N LEU A 3 -16.76 13.59 14.13
CA LEU A 3 -15.98 12.42 14.48
C LEU A 3 -16.83 11.18 14.27
N LEU A 4 -16.27 10.19 13.58
CA LEU A 4 -16.84 8.87 13.37
C LEU A 4 -16.42 7.93 14.50
N ALA A 5 -16.78 6.64 14.39
CA ALA A 5 -16.30 5.62 15.32
C ALA A 5 -14.77 5.64 15.43
N ASP A 6 -14.25 5.41 16.65
CA ASP A 6 -12.80 5.41 16.93
C ASP A 6 -12.11 6.73 16.54
N ASP A 7 -12.79 7.87 16.72
CA ASP A 7 -12.30 9.22 16.42
C ASP A 7 -11.81 9.41 14.98
N LEU A 8 -12.33 8.62 14.03
CA LEU A 8 -11.97 8.74 12.62
C LEU A 8 -12.65 9.97 12.00
N LEU A 9 -11.98 10.55 11.00
CA LEU A 9 -12.52 11.61 10.17
C LEU A 9 -12.90 11.06 8.79
N ALA A 10 -13.75 11.79 8.07
CA ALA A 10 -14.07 11.45 6.68
C ALA A 10 -12.81 11.32 5.81
N GLY A 11 -11.77 12.12 6.08
CA GLY A 11 -10.47 12.00 5.43
C GLY A 11 -9.77 10.66 5.66
N ASP A 12 -9.93 10.07 6.85
CA ASP A 12 -9.37 8.75 7.18
C ASP A 12 -10.05 7.64 6.37
N ILE A 13 -11.38 7.73 6.20
CA ILE A 13 -12.13 6.79 5.36
C ILE A 13 -11.69 6.88 3.90
N ILE A 14 -11.51 8.09 3.37
CA ILE A 14 -10.99 8.27 2.01
C ILE A 14 -9.54 7.78 1.88
N LEU A 15 -8.74 7.93 2.93
CA LEU A 15 -7.36 7.44 2.93
C LEU A 15 -7.31 5.91 2.89
N LEU A 16 -8.11 5.23 3.71
CA LEU A 16 -8.26 3.76 3.68
C LEU A 16 -8.82 3.27 2.33
N TRP A 17 -9.81 3.97 1.78
CA TRP A 17 -10.35 3.65 0.45
C TRP A 17 -9.29 3.78 -0.64
N ARG A 18 -8.42 4.80 -0.56
CA ARG A 18 -7.31 4.96 -1.50
C ARG A 18 -6.26 3.84 -1.37
N ILE A 19 -6.02 3.34 -0.16
CA ILE A 19 -5.13 2.20 0.11
C ILE A 19 -5.68 0.91 -0.51
N GLN A 20 -7.00 0.71 -0.52
CA GLN A 20 -7.65 -0.47 -1.13
C GLN A 20 -7.25 -0.68 -2.61
N PHE A 21 -6.86 0.38 -3.32
CA PHE A 21 -6.39 0.29 -4.71
C PHE A 21 -4.96 -0.26 -4.87
N GLY A 22 -4.23 -0.51 -3.78
CA GLY A 22 -2.87 -1.06 -3.83
C GLY A 22 -1.85 -0.13 -4.48
N THR A 23 -2.09 1.19 -4.46
CA THR A 23 -1.17 2.18 -5.07
C THR A 23 -0.39 3.01 -4.05
N PHE A 24 -0.77 2.93 -2.77
CA PHE A 24 -0.12 3.66 -1.70
C PHE A 24 1.08 2.89 -1.17
N THR A 25 2.16 3.61 -0.96
CA THR A 25 3.45 3.11 -0.50
C THR A 25 4.07 4.06 0.52
N THR A 26 5.13 3.62 1.20
CA THR A 26 5.92 4.44 2.13
C THR A 26 6.53 5.70 1.50
N GLU A 27 6.56 5.81 0.17
CA GLU A 27 7.07 6.96 -0.58
C GLU A 27 5.95 7.81 -1.23
N THR A 28 4.69 7.48 -0.96
CA THR A 28 3.55 8.13 -1.59
C THR A 28 3.47 9.61 -1.25
N ARG A 29 3.34 10.44 -2.30
CA ARG A 29 2.96 11.84 -2.16
C ARG A 29 1.44 11.96 -2.16
N PHE A 30 0.90 12.53 -1.10
CA PHE A 30 -0.54 12.60 -0.89
C PHE A 30 -1.18 13.69 -1.75
N PRO A 31 -2.34 13.43 -2.36
CA PRO A 31 -3.14 14.46 -3.01
C PRO A 31 -3.54 15.60 -2.07
N LYS A 32 -3.54 16.84 -2.57
CA LYS A 32 -3.86 18.03 -1.77
C LYS A 32 -5.27 18.07 -1.20
N TYR A 33 -6.22 17.29 -1.74
CA TYR A 33 -7.60 17.27 -1.23
C TYR A 33 -7.68 16.71 0.20
N PHE A 34 -6.70 15.90 0.65
CA PHE A 34 -6.68 15.45 2.04
C PHE A 34 -6.56 16.63 3.00
N GLU A 35 -5.72 17.61 2.67
CA GLU A 35 -5.58 18.84 3.45
C GLU A 35 -6.74 19.81 3.18
N TYR A 36 -7.02 20.13 1.91
CA TYR A 36 -7.95 21.21 1.57
C TYR A 36 -9.43 20.85 1.68
N THR A 37 -9.79 19.60 1.42
CA THR A 37 -11.19 19.14 1.46
C THR A 37 -11.49 18.43 2.77
N TYR A 38 -10.58 17.58 3.22
CA TYR A 38 -10.76 16.77 4.42
C TYR A 38 -10.04 17.30 5.64
N GLY A 39 -9.28 18.40 5.55
CA GLY A 39 -8.63 19.02 6.71
C GLY A 39 -7.67 18.10 7.48
N ILE A 40 -7.15 17.04 6.85
CA ILE A 40 -6.23 16.10 7.49
C ILE A 40 -4.81 16.20 6.94
N ASP A 41 -3.84 16.02 7.84
CA ASP A 41 -2.46 15.69 7.48
C ASP A 41 -2.37 14.20 7.16
N ALA A 42 -2.50 13.85 5.88
CA ALA A 42 -2.59 12.45 5.45
C ALA A 42 -1.39 11.57 5.90
N PRO A 43 -0.12 12.02 5.82
CA PRO A 43 1.00 11.28 6.41
C PRO A 43 0.80 10.96 7.91
N LYS A 44 0.39 11.96 8.70
CA LYS A 44 0.19 11.77 10.15
C LYS A 44 -0.98 10.83 10.43
N HIS A 45 -2.08 11.00 9.71
CA HIS A 45 -3.26 10.16 9.83
C HIS A 45 -3.00 8.72 9.38
N LEU A 46 -2.22 8.50 8.31
CA LEU A 46 -1.81 7.16 7.88
C LEU A 46 -1.07 6.42 9.00
N LYS A 47 -0.15 7.09 9.69
CA LYS A 47 0.55 6.51 10.83
C LYS A 47 -0.43 6.11 11.93
N THR A 48 -1.38 6.98 12.28
CA THR A 48 -2.41 6.66 13.27
C THR A 48 -3.31 5.50 12.83
N LEU A 49 -3.64 5.39 11.55
CA LEU A 49 -4.41 4.26 11.01
C LEU A 49 -3.67 2.93 11.10
N VAL A 50 -2.33 2.95 10.94
CA VAL A 50 -1.48 1.78 11.21
C VAL A 50 -1.51 1.43 12.70
N GLU A 51 -1.30 2.41 13.58
CA GLU A 51 -1.31 2.22 15.04
C GLU A 51 -2.66 1.70 15.54
N LYS A 52 -3.78 2.16 14.95
CA LYS A 52 -5.14 1.71 15.26
C LYS A 52 -5.53 0.39 14.57
N GLY A 53 -4.64 -0.19 13.76
CA GLY A 53 -4.83 -1.48 13.12
C GLY A 53 -5.84 -1.49 11.98
N TYR A 54 -6.12 -0.37 11.33
CA TYR A 54 -6.96 -0.31 10.12
C TYR A 54 -6.19 -0.67 8.85
N THR A 55 -4.88 -0.42 8.85
CA THR A 55 -3.96 -0.78 7.77
C THR A 55 -2.65 -1.28 8.35
N VAL A 56 -1.91 -2.07 7.58
CA VAL A 56 -0.56 -2.50 7.91
C VAL A 56 0.40 -2.10 6.79
N ILE A 57 1.66 -1.91 7.17
CA ILE A 57 2.76 -1.81 6.22
C ILE A 57 3.05 -3.23 5.74
N GLU A 58 3.09 -3.40 4.44
CA GLU A 58 3.35 -4.71 3.82
C GLU A 58 4.78 -5.20 4.06
N THR A 59 4.95 -6.52 3.95
CA THR A 59 6.27 -7.15 3.90
C THR A 59 6.97 -6.83 2.57
N ALA A 60 8.26 -7.13 2.46
CA ALA A 60 8.99 -7.04 1.20
C ALA A 60 8.37 -7.96 0.14
N PHE A 61 8.01 -9.19 0.49
CA PHE A 61 7.32 -10.08 -0.45
C PHE A 61 5.97 -9.55 -0.89
N ASP A 62 5.14 -9.08 0.04
CA ASP A 62 3.83 -8.50 -0.30
C ASP A 62 3.98 -7.23 -1.16
N SER A 63 5.09 -6.50 -1.00
CA SER A 63 5.38 -5.27 -1.74
C SER A 63 5.99 -5.49 -3.13
N LEU A 64 6.08 -6.73 -3.63
CA LEU A 64 6.70 -7.02 -4.93
C LEU A 64 5.99 -6.36 -6.12
N ASP A 65 4.70 -6.07 -6.01
CA ASP A 65 3.93 -5.38 -7.05
C ASP A 65 4.40 -3.94 -7.30
N HIS A 66 5.15 -3.37 -6.36
CA HIS A 66 5.76 -2.04 -6.50
C HIS A 66 7.11 -2.07 -7.22
N LEU A 67 7.63 -3.26 -7.54
CA LEU A 67 8.88 -3.41 -8.29
C LEU A 67 8.59 -3.76 -9.75
N ASN A 68 9.24 -3.04 -10.66
CA ASN A 68 9.22 -3.43 -12.07
C ASN A 68 10.09 -4.69 -12.30
N ALA A 69 9.87 -5.35 -13.45
CA ALA A 69 10.59 -6.58 -13.81
C ALA A 69 12.11 -6.40 -13.82
N THR A 70 12.63 -5.23 -14.21
CA THR A 70 14.07 -4.96 -14.22
C THR A 70 14.65 -4.97 -12.81
N MET A 71 13.97 -4.35 -11.84
CA MET A 71 14.39 -4.36 -10.43
C MET A 71 14.41 -5.78 -9.88
N LYS A 72 13.32 -6.54 -10.07
CA LYS A 72 13.22 -7.95 -9.65
C LYS A 72 14.37 -8.78 -10.23
N LYS A 73 14.70 -8.60 -11.52
CA LYS A 73 15.83 -9.28 -12.16
C LYS A 73 17.18 -8.89 -11.56
N ASN A 74 17.37 -7.62 -11.21
CA ASN A 74 18.63 -7.17 -10.59
C ASN A 74 18.83 -7.77 -9.19
N ILE A 75 17.75 -7.92 -8.42
CA ILE A 75 17.78 -8.60 -7.12
C ILE A 75 18.18 -10.07 -7.32
N LEU A 76 17.50 -10.80 -8.21
CA LEU A 76 17.83 -12.20 -8.51
C LEU A 76 19.29 -12.39 -8.98
N LYS A 77 19.82 -11.46 -9.78
CA LYS A 77 21.23 -11.46 -10.20
C LYS A 77 22.21 -11.32 -9.04
N SER A 78 21.84 -10.64 -7.95
CA SER A 78 22.72 -10.52 -6.78
C SER A 78 23.01 -11.88 -6.13
N LYS A 79 22.13 -12.88 -6.33
CA LYS A 79 22.36 -14.30 -5.96
C LYS A 79 22.87 -15.17 -7.11
N GLY A 80 23.30 -14.57 -8.22
CA GLY A 80 23.87 -15.30 -9.36
C GLY A 80 22.87 -16.06 -10.22
N ILE A 81 21.57 -15.78 -10.09
CA ILE A 81 20.52 -16.46 -10.86
C ILE A 81 20.58 -16.03 -12.34
N THR A 82 20.58 -17.00 -13.25
CA THR A 82 20.67 -16.79 -14.70
C THR A 82 19.35 -17.13 -15.42
N GLY A 83 19.26 -16.91 -16.73
CA GLY A 83 18.04 -17.24 -17.51
C GLY A 83 16.86 -16.26 -17.37
N LEU A 84 17.08 -15.12 -16.71
CA LEU A 84 16.03 -14.15 -16.34
C LEU A 84 15.36 -13.41 -17.51
N SER A 85 15.97 -13.41 -18.70
CA SER A 85 15.45 -12.63 -19.85
C SER A 85 14.08 -13.13 -20.34
N LYS A 86 13.81 -14.43 -20.18
CA LYS A 86 12.57 -15.09 -20.65
C LYS A 86 11.48 -15.18 -19.58
N MET A 87 11.80 -14.87 -18.32
CA MET A 87 10.85 -14.97 -17.20
C MET A 87 9.77 -13.89 -17.29
N LYS A 88 8.52 -14.30 -17.06
CA LYS A 88 7.37 -13.42 -16.87
C LYS A 88 7.35 -12.88 -15.43
N ALA A 89 6.46 -11.91 -15.16
CA ALA A 89 6.34 -11.31 -13.83
C ALA A 89 6.14 -12.36 -12.72
N ALA A 90 5.17 -13.27 -12.90
CA ALA A 90 4.92 -14.34 -11.94
C ALA A 90 6.12 -15.27 -11.72
N ASP A 91 6.90 -15.56 -12.78
CA ASP A 91 8.11 -16.39 -12.66
C ASP A 91 9.21 -15.68 -11.85
N LEU A 92 9.31 -14.35 -12.00
CA LEU A 92 10.26 -13.54 -11.23
C LEU A 92 9.87 -13.51 -9.74
N ASP A 93 8.58 -13.37 -9.45
CA ASP A 93 8.07 -13.35 -8.07
C ASP A 93 8.27 -14.71 -7.40
N GLN A 94 7.95 -15.79 -8.11
CA GLN A 94 8.22 -17.13 -7.61
C GLN A 94 9.72 -17.38 -7.39
N ALA A 95 10.58 -16.90 -8.30
CA ALA A 95 12.02 -17.02 -8.12
C ALA A 95 12.51 -16.23 -6.89
N LEU A 96 11.94 -15.05 -6.62
CA LEU A 96 12.29 -14.29 -5.41
C LEU A 96 11.88 -15.07 -4.16
N HIS A 97 10.67 -15.62 -4.10
CA HIS A 97 10.23 -16.47 -2.98
C HIS A 97 11.09 -17.72 -2.77
N ASN A 98 11.58 -18.34 -3.85
CA ASN A 98 12.37 -19.56 -3.76
C ASN A 98 13.81 -19.32 -3.29
N HIS A 99 14.34 -18.11 -3.48
CA HIS A 99 15.76 -17.83 -3.32
C HIS A 99 16.10 -16.82 -2.23
N PHE A 100 15.13 -16.11 -1.68
CA PHE A 100 15.34 -15.08 -0.64
C PHE A 100 14.52 -15.39 0.61
N SER A 101 15.06 -15.05 1.77
CA SER A 101 14.23 -14.80 2.96
C SER A 101 13.60 -13.40 2.89
N GLU A 102 12.63 -13.16 3.77
CA GLU A 102 11.99 -11.86 3.92
C GLU A 102 13.03 -10.77 4.26
N GLU A 103 13.94 -11.05 5.20
CA GLU A 103 14.97 -10.11 5.65
C GLU A 103 15.99 -9.83 4.55
N GLU A 104 16.41 -10.87 3.82
CA GLU A 104 17.32 -10.71 2.69
C GLU A 104 16.69 -9.85 1.60
N LEU A 105 15.45 -10.16 1.20
CA LEU A 105 14.74 -9.40 0.19
C LEU A 105 14.53 -7.94 0.63
N ALA A 106 14.17 -7.74 1.90
CA ALA A 106 13.97 -6.42 2.49
C ALA A 106 15.22 -5.53 2.43
N SER A 107 16.42 -6.11 2.40
CA SER A 107 17.67 -5.36 2.28
C SER A 107 17.91 -4.76 0.88
N HIS A 108 17.21 -5.25 -0.15
CA HIS A 108 17.39 -4.81 -1.53
C HIS A 108 16.54 -3.59 -1.93
N PHE A 109 15.45 -3.32 -1.21
CA PHE A 109 14.59 -2.16 -1.46
C PHE A 109 13.82 -1.77 -0.19
N LEU A 110 13.56 -0.46 -0.03
CA LEU A 110 12.93 0.10 1.17
C LEU A 110 11.45 0.41 0.98
N ILE A 111 10.97 0.56 -0.26
CA ILE A 111 9.57 0.86 -0.54
C ILE A 111 8.68 -0.30 -0.04
N ARG A 112 7.63 0.04 0.70
CA ARG A 112 6.60 -0.92 1.14
C ARG A 112 5.23 -0.41 0.78
N GLY A 113 4.34 -1.33 0.42
CA GLY A 113 2.93 -1.03 0.23
C GLY A 113 2.18 -0.90 1.55
N TYR A 114 0.94 -0.47 1.43
CA TYR A 114 -0.02 -0.51 2.53
C TYR A 114 -1.17 -1.43 2.15
N LYS A 115 -1.62 -2.22 3.12
CA LYS A 115 -2.76 -3.11 2.95
C LYS A 115 -3.79 -2.88 4.04
N LEU A 116 -5.06 -2.97 3.69
CA LEU A 116 -6.14 -2.95 4.68
C LEU A 116 -6.09 -4.21 5.55
N THR A 117 -6.39 -4.05 6.82
CA THR A 117 -6.72 -5.18 7.69
C THR A 117 -8.21 -5.50 7.57
N PRO A 118 -8.69 -6.64 8.13
CA PRO A 118 -10.13 -6.89 8.22
C PRO A 118 -10.91 -5.75 8.91
N LYS A 119 -10.28 -5.08 9.90
CA LYS A 119 -10.85 -3.89 10.56
C LYS A 119 -10.97 -2.70 9.59
N GLY A 120 -9.96 -2.51 8.74
CA GLY A 120 -9.97 -1.51 7.66
C GLY A 120 -11.02 -1.78 6.59
N GLU A 121 -11.21 -3.04 6.20
CA GLU A 121 -12.24 -3.41 5.23
C GLU A 121 -13.65 -3.15 5.80
N GLN A 122 -13.89 -3.58 7.04
CA GLN A 122 -15.17 -3.39 7.71
C GLN A 122 -15.55 -1.90 7.88
N ILE A 123 -14.57 -1.04 8.18
CA ILE A 123 -14.85 0.40 8.35
C ILE A 123 -15.21 1.08 7.03
N LEU A 124 -14.66 0.59 5.90
CA LEU A 124 -15.03 1.08 4.57
C LEU A 124 -16.46 0.69 4.21
N GLU A 125 -16.86 -0.55 4.50
CA GLU A 125 -18.24 -1.00 4.30
C GLU A 125 -19.23 -0.18 5.14
N GLN A 126 -18.88 0.09 6.39
CA GLN A 126 -19.71 0.88 7.31
C GLN A 126 -19.92 2.32 6.84
N TYR A 127 -18.90 2.96 6.25
CA TYR A 127 -18.92 4.35 5.83
C TYR A 127 -18.87 4.53 4.30
N GLN A 128 -19.53 3.62 3.58
CA GLN A 128 -19.61 3.64 2.12
C GLN A 128 -20.21 4.95 1.57
N ASP A 129 -21.10 5.59 2.32
CA ASP A 129 -21.72 6.87 1.94
C ASP A 129 -20.71 8.02 1.84
N ILE A 130 -19.65 8.01 2.66
CA ILE A 130 -18.55 8.98 2.58
C ILE A 130 -17.75 8.77 1.29
N ILE A 131 -17.49 7.52 0.92
CA ILE A 131 -16.80 7.14 -0.31
C ILE A 131 -17.62 7.58 -1.53
N ASP A 132 -18.93 7.40 -1.49
CA ASP A 132 -19.83 7.75 -2.59
C ASP A 132 -19.97 9.26 -2.81
N ARG A 133 -19.84 10.05 -1.74
CA ARG A 133 -19.80 11.52 -1.83
C ARG A 133 -18.44 12.07 -2.30
N HIS A 134 -17.36 11.28 -2.21
CA HIS A 134 -16.05 11.72 -2.70
C HIS A 134 -16.07 11.89 -4.22
N PRO A 135 -15.58 13.01 -4.77
CA PRO A 135 -15.52 13.21 -6.21
C PRO A 135 -14.66 12.15 -6.90
N LYS A 136 -15.30 11.18 -7.55
CA LYS A 136 -14.65 10.18 -8.38
C LYS A 136 -14.49 10.78 -9.78
N LYS A 137 -13.28 10.78 -10.34
CA LYS A 137 -13.14 11.06 -11.78
C LYS A 137 -13.91 9.94 -12.49
N ASN A 138 -14.91 10.31 -13.30
CA ASN A 138 -15.47 9.39 -14.28
C ASN A 138 -14.30 8.99 -15.20
N LEU A 139 -13.93 7.71 -15.15
CA LEU A 139 -12.99 7.10 -16.09
C LEU A 139 -13.67 6.93 -17.45
#